data_AF-A0A239Q1F6-F1
#
_entry.id   AF-A0A239Q1F6-F1
#
_cell.length_a   1.000
_cell.length_b   1.000
_cell.length_c   1.000
_cell.angle_alpha   90.00
_cell.angle_beta   90.00
_cell.angle_gamma   90.00
#
_symmetry.space_group_name_H-M   'P 1'
#
loop_
_entity.id
_entity.type
_entity.pdbx_description
1 polymer ?
#
loop_
_entity_poly.entity_id
_entity_poly.type
_entity_poly.pdbx_seq_one_letter_code
_entity_poly.pdbx_strand_id
1 'polypeptide(L)'
;MRNERTTEEVALGIRRRVFEHSMRNNGGYLSQACSAGEQLAWLYNEELNLGAPTLPMIPKPFEGVPSPSNPDYHTGAGYNGPAAPDFDRLFIAPAHYALVAYATLIEVGRMAPEGLEMFNKDGSSVEMIGAEHSPGMEVHNGTLGIGLSTGAGLAYGRKRRGEPGRTWVFMSDGEVQEGQTWEAVQSAAYHGIDNLYAIMDVNDQQCDGAMSSVMEVGDIKTKFQNFGATCVEIDGHDISAMRDAVKESHEGRPLIILARTNPFNSMSILEERFPRLHYVRFKSEEERARMNVSIAADLGVEPVDYSH
;
A
#
# COMPACT_ATOMS: atom_id res chain seq x y z
N MET A 1 -15.68 -4.02 -13.00
CA MET A 1 -15.73 -5.50 -13.16
C MET A 1 -15.36 -6.07 -11.81
N ARG A 2 -16.20 -6.91 -11.21
CA ARG A 2 -15.90 -7.50 -9.90
C ARG A 2 -14.93 -8.65 -10.14
N ASN A 3 -13.81 -8.69 -9.42
CA ASN A 3 -12.87 -9.80 -9.49
C ASN A 3 -13.61 -11.09 -9.09
N GLU A 4 -13.36 -12.18 -9.80
CA GLU A 4 -13.99 -13.48 -9.50
C GLU A 4 -13.32 -14.19 -8.33
N ARG A 5 -12.09 -13.79 -7.99
CA ARG A 5 -11.30 -14.34 -6.88
C ARG A 5 -11.69 -13.74 -5.55
N THR A 6 -11.60 -14.55 -4.49
CA THR A 6 -11.79 -14.05 -3.12
C THR A 6 -10.65 -13.12 -2.72
N THR A 7 -10.88 -12.30 -1.70
CA THR A 7 -9.86 -11.38 -1.20
C THR A 7 -8.66 -12.13 -0.61
N GLU A 8 -8.89 -13.29 0.00
CA GLU A 8 -7.84 -14.20 0.47
C GLU A 8 -6.99 -14.73 -0.69
N GLU A 9 -7.62 -15.11 -1.81
CA GLU A 9 -6.92 -15.55 -3.00
C GLU A 9 -6.09 -14.42 -3.63
N VAL A 10 -6.61 -13.18 -3.63
CA VAL A 10 -5.88 -11.98 -4.09
C VAL A 10 -4.68 -11.72 -3.17
N ALA A 11 -4.85 -11.75 -1.85
CA ALA A 11 -3.76 -11.57 -0.88
C ALA A 11 -2.65 -12.60 -1.04
N LEU A 12 -3.00 -13.89 -1.22
CA LEU A 12 -2.03 -14.95 -1.50
C LEU A 12 -1.32 -14.73 -2.83
N GLY A 13 -2.03 -14.30 -3.86
CA GLY A 13 -1.44 -14.00 -5.17
C GLY A 13 -0.49 -12.81 -5.16
N ILE A 14 -0.77 -11.76 -4.37
CA ILE A 14 0.14 -10.65 -4.13
C ILE A 14 1.47 -11.18 -3.59
N ARG A 15 1.43 -11.99 -2.54
CA ARG A 15 2.63 -12.60 -1.94
C ARG A 15 3.43 -13.44 -2.93
N ARG A 16 2.75 -14.28 -3.71
CA ARG A 16 3.39 -15.13 -4.74
C ARG A 16 4.12 -14.31 -5.80
N ARG A 17 3.52 -13.21 -6.27
CA ARG A 17 4.16 -12.32 -7.25
C ARG A 17 5.37 -11.59 -6.68
N VAL A 18 5.26 -11.06 -5.47
CA VAL A 18 6.39 -10.38 -4.82
C VAL A 18 7.53 -11.37 -4.55
N PHE A 19 7.20 -12.60 -4.15
CA PHE A 19 8.15 -13.70 -4.00
C PHE A 19 8.87 -14.02 -5.33
N GLU A 20 8.13 -14.29 -6.40
CA GLU A 20 8.69 -14.58 -7.73
C GLU A 20 9.60 -13.45 -8.23
N HIS A 21 9.13 -12.20 -8.11
CA HIS A 21 9.90 -11.02 -8.47
C HIS A 21 11.21 -10.93 -7.68
N SER A 22 11.12 -11.08 -6.35
CA SER A 22 12.29 -10.99 -5.47
C SER A 22 13.31 -12.09 -5.76
N MET A 23 12.82 -13.32 -6.00
CA MET A 23 13.66 -14.45 -6.35
C MET A 23 14.32 -14.28 -7.71
N ARG A 24 13.73 -13.62 -8.71
CA ARG A 24 14.37 -13.37 -10.01
C ARG A 24 15.33 -12.20 -10.00
N ASN A 25 15.06 -11.16 -9.22
CA ASN A 25 15.80 -9.89 -9.24
C ASN A 25 16.81 -9.73 -8.09
N ASN A 26 17.08 -10.79 -7.33
CA ASN A 26 18.02 -10.80 -6.21
C ASN A 26 17.65 -9.78 -5.10
N GLY A 27 16.36 -9.60 -4.87
CA GLY A 27 15.83 -8.87 -3.73
C GLY A 27 14.50 -8.18 -3.99
N GLY A 28 13.85 -7.76 -2.91
CA GLY A 28 12.56 -7.07 -2.96
C GLY A 28 11.92 -6.88 -1.59
N TYR A 29 10.72 -6.32 -1.61
CA TYR A 29 9.91 -5.95 -0.43
C TYR A 29 9.04 -7.13 0.06
N LEU A 30 9.68 -8.28 0.35
CA LEU A 30 8.99 -9.50 0.81
C LEU A 30 8.18 -9.27 2.08
N SER A 31 8.74 -8.51 3.02
CA SER A 31 8.13 -8.25 4.32
C SER A 31 6.85 -7.42 4.21
N GLN A 32 6.84 -6.43 3.31
CA GLN A 32 5.67 -5.61 3.04
C GLN A 32 4.57 -6.42 2.35
N ALA A 33 4.92 -7.41 1.52
CA ALA A 33 3.92 -8.33 0.98
C ALA A 33 3.33 -9.25 2.07
N CYS A 34 4.12 -9.60 3.09
CA CYS A 34 3.65 -10.37 4.24
C CYS A 34 2.67 -9.56 5.10
N SER A 35 3.02 -8.31 5.41
CA SER A 35 2.25 -7.46 6.31
C SER A 35 1.01 -6.84 5.66
N ALA A 36 1.11 -6.36 4.41
CA ALA A 36 0.07 -5.57 3.76
C ALA A 36 -0.79 -6.28 2.72
N GLY A 37 -0.51 -7.56 2.45
CA GLY A 37 -1.22 -8.36 1.44
C GLY A 37 -2.74 -8.33 1.62
N GLU A 38 -3.24 -8.61 2.84
CA GLU A 38 -4.69 -8.59 3.12
C GLU A 38 -5.29 -7.19 2.98
N GLN A 39 -4.63 -6.15 3.50
CA GLN A 39 -5.19 -4.79 3.47
C GLN A 39 -5.36 -4.28 2.04
N LEU A 40 -4.32 -4.41 1.20
CA LEU A 40 -4.38 -3.97 -0.20
C LEU A 40 -5.33 -4.85 -1.02
N ALA A 41 -5.37 -6.16 -0.77
CA ALA A 41 -6.36 -7.04 -1.39
C ALA A 41 -7.79 -6.57 -1.04
N TRP A 42 -8.10 -6.37 0.24
CA TRP A 42 -9.42 -5.95 0.68
C TRP A 42 -9.82 -4.59 0.11
N LEU A 43 -8.92 -3.61 0.16
CA LEU A 43 -9.14 -2.28 -0.42
C LEU A 43 -9.56 -2.37 -1.90
N TYR A 44 -8.77 -3.05 -2.74
CA TYR A 44 -9.04 -3.09 -4.18
C TYR A 44 -10.14 -4.08 -4.58
N ASN A 45 -10.33 -5.15 -3.81
CA ASN A 45 -11.24 -6.24 -4.18
C ASN A 45 -12.66 -6.06 -3.65
N GLU A 46 -12.82 -5.34 -2.52
CA GLU A 46 -14.11 -5.18 -1.83
C GLU A 46 -14.46 -3.74 -1.49
N GLU A 47 -13.54 -2.99 -0.87
CA GLU A 47 -13.90 -1.75 -0.19
C GLU A 47 -14.01 -0.54 -1.11
N LEU A 48 -13.06 -0.38 -2.03
CA LEU A 48 -12.99 0.82 -2.85
C LEU A 48 -14.03 0.79 -3.98
N ASN A 49 -14.85 1.83 -4.05
CA ASN A 49 -15.69 2.11 -5.21
C ASN A 49 -14.85 2.81 -6.29
N LEU A 50 -14.21 2.02 -7.16
CA LEU A 50 -13.36 2.52 -8.24
C LEU A 50 -14.03 2.36 -9.60
N GLY A 51 -13.84 3.36 -10.48
CA GLY A 51 -14.21 3.25 -11.87
C GLY A 51 -13.31 2.28 -12.65
N ALA A 52 -13.66 2.04 -13.92
CA ALA A 52 -12.81 1.26 -14.83
C ALA A 52 -11.47 1.99 -15.05
N PRO A 53 -10.34 1.25 -15.12
CA PRO A 53 -9.05 1.85 -15.46
C PRO A 53 -9.12 2.64 -16.77
N THR A 54 -8.48 3.80 -16.80
CA THR A 54 -8.41 4.69 -17.97
C THR A 54 -7.05 4.62 -18.68
N LEU A 55 -6.09 3.90 -18.10
CA LEU A 55 -4.76 3.66 -18.65
C LEU A 55 -4.62 2.22 -19.20
N PRO A 56 -3.68 1.98 -20.12
CA PRO A 56 -3.42 0.64 -20.62
C PRO A 56 -2.96 -0.30 -19.51
N MET A 57 -3.36 -1.57 -19.62
CA MET A 57 -3.00 -2.61 -18.66
C MET A 57 -1.49 -2.80 -18.55
N ILE A 58 -0.75 -2.66 -19.66
CA ILE A 58 0.71 -2.60 -19.66
C ILE A 58 1.11 -1.12 -19.50
N PRO A 59 1.84 -0.74 -18.45
CA PRO A 59 2.28 0.63 -18.22
C PRO A 59 3.10 1.19 -19.39
N LYS A 60 2.88 2.48 -19.69
CA LYS A 60 3.71 3.21 -20.65
C LYS A 60 5.04 3.58 -20.02
N PRO A 61 6.12 3.75 -20.80
CA PRO A 61 7.36 4.37 -20.30
C PRO A 61 7.09 5.76 -19.70
N PHE A 62 8.00 6.22 -18.85
CA PHE A 62 7.94 7.58 -18.31
C PHE A 62 8.41 8.59 -19.36
N GLU A 63 7.49 9.41 -19.87
CA GLU A 63 7.75 10.40 -20.93
C GLU A 63 8.23 11.76 -20.39
N GLY A 64 8.41 11.87 -19.07
CA GLY A 64 8.82 13.11 -18.38
C GLY A 64 7.66 13.79 -17.63
N VAL A 65 7.99 14.88 -16.94
CA VAL A 65 7.03 15.68 -16.14
C VAL A 65 6.10 16.54 -17.03
N PRO A 66 4.98 17.05 -16.48
CA PRO A 66 4.13 18.01 -17.19
C PRO A 66 4.95 19.19 -17.72
N SER A 67 4.83 19.48 -19.00
CA SER A 67 5.54 20.59 -19.65
C SER A 67 4.83 21.02 -20.94
N PRO A 68 5.18 22.18 -21.53
CA PRO A 68 4.63 22.56 -22.84
C PRO A 68 4.90 21.53 -23.95
N SER A 69 5.95 20.71 -23.82
CA SER A 69 6.27 19.61 -24.75
C SER A 69 5.69 18.26 -24.33
N ASN A 70 5.05 18.17 -23.16
CA ASN A 70 4.34 16.99 -22.65
C ASN A 70 2.97 17.41 -22.11
N PRO A 71 2.05 17.86 -22.99
CA PRO A 71 0.73 18.35 -22.57
C PRO A 71 -0.22 17.23 -22.14
N ASP A 72 0.01 16.00 -22.60
CA ASP A 72 -0.84 14.82 -22.37
C ASP A 72 -0.32 13.95 -21.21
N TYR A 73 0.34 14.59 -20.22
CA TYR A 73 0.83 13.92 -19.03
C TYR A 73 -0.31 13.21 -18.28
N HIS A 74 -0.06 11.96 -17.91
CA HIS A 74 -0.99 11.13 -17.15
C HIS A 74 -0.34 10.66 -15.86
N THR A 75 -1.16 10.55 -14.82
CA THR A 75 -0.76 10.00 -13.52
C THR A 75 -1.16 8.54 -13.40
N GLY A 76 -0.51 7.83 -12.49
CA GLY A 76 -0.84 6.48 -12.05
C GLY A 76 -2.28 6.30 -11.57
N ALA A 77 -2.95 7.41 -11.21
CA ALA A 77 -4.36 7.42 -10.87
C ALA A 77 -5.28 6.79 -11.92
N GLY A 78 -4.88 6.78 -13.19
CA GLY A 78 -5.68 6.14 -14.23
C GLY A 78 -5.87 4.63 -14.03
N TYR A 79 -5.02 3.96 -13.25
CA TYR A 79 -5.22 2.57 -12.85
C TYR A 79 -6.36 2.40 -11.84
N ASN A 80 -6.66 3.45 -11.06
CA ASN A 80 -7.80 3.51 -10.14
C ASN A 80 -9.08 4.01 -10.84
N GLY A 81 -8.94 4.55 -12.05
CA GLY A 81 -10.05 5.00 -12.90
C GLY A 81 -10.23 6.52 -12.93
N PRO A 82 -11.36 7.02 -13.45
CA PRO A 82 -11.59 8.47 -13.58
C PRO A 82 -11.72 9.15 -12.22
N ALA A 83 -11.30 10.42 -12.14
CA ALA A 83 -11.45 11.27 -10.96
C ALA A 83 -12.89 11.83 -10.80
N ALA A 84 -13.90 10.97 -10.95
CA ALA A 84 -15.30 11.37 -10.86
C ALA A 84 -15.75 11.56 -9.39
N PRO A 85 -16.79 12.38 -9.13
CA PRO A 85 -17.29 12.66 -7.78
C PRO A 85 -17.69 11.44 -6.95
N ASP A 86 -18.14 10.37 -7.58
CA ASP A 86 -18.68 9.16 -6.96
C ASP A 86 -17.62 8.10 -6.65
N PHE A 87 -16.45 8.18 -7.28
CA PHE A 87 -15.40 7.20 -7.08
C PHE A 87 -14.47 7.56 -5.91
N ASP A 88 -14.14 6.53 -5.15
CA ASP A 88 -13.11 6.60 -4.12
C ASP A 88 -11.74 6.86 -4.74
N ARG A 89 -10.83 7.38 -3.92
CA ARG A 89 -9.43 7.65 -4.30
C ARG A 89 -8.53 7.01 -3.26
N LEU A 90 -7.41 6.43 -3.70
CA LEU A 90 -6.46 5.75 -2.81
C LEU A 90 -5.09 6.39 -2.91
N PHE A 91 -4.56 6.85 -1.78
CA PHE A 91 -3.18 7.30 -1.65
C PHE A 91 -2.37 6.27 -0.90
N ILE A 92 -1.33 5.73 -1.53
CA ILE A 92 -0.37 4.83 -0.87
C ILE A 92 0.75 5.70 -0.34
N ALA A 93 0.70 6.01 0.95
CA ALA A 93 1.62 6.92 1.61
C ALA A 93 3.06 6.35 1.75
N PRO A 94 3.26 5.07 2.16
CA PRO A 94 4.58 4.47 2.15
C PRO A 94 4.91 4.04 0.72
N ALA A 95 5.35 4.97 -0.13
CA ALA A 95 5.54 4.74 -1.57
C ALA A 95 6.52 3.60 -1.93
N HIS A 96 7.37 3.18 -0.99
CA HIS A 96 8.24 2.02 -1.14
C HIS A 96 7.48 0.68 -1.13
N TYR A 97 6.19 0.67 -0.77
CA TYR A 97 5.28 -0.49 -0.94
C TYR A 97 4.87 -0.70 -2.42
N ALA A 98 5.47 0.04 -3.35
CA ALA A 98 5.16 0.01 -4.78
C ALA A 98 5.10 -1.41 -5.38
N LEU A 99 6.07 -2.28 -5.06
CA LEU A 99 6.06 -3.66 -5.56
C LEU A 99 4.80 -4.43 -5.14
N VAL A 100 4.35 -4.25 -3.89
CA VAL A 100 3.12 -4.86 -3.37
C VAL A 100 1.90 -4.22 -4.04
N ALA A 101 1.88 -2.90 -4.21
CA ALA A 101 0.81 -2.18 -4.89
C ALA A 101 0.63 -2.64 -6.34
N TYR A 102 1.73 -2.79 -7.09
CA TYR A 102 1.69 -3.27 -8.47
C TYR A 102 1.24 -4.72 -8.55
N ALA A 103 1.72 -5.58 -7.64
CA ALA A 103 1.22 -6.95 -7.52
C ALA A 103 -0.29 -6.98 -7.26
N THR A 104 -0.81 -6.10 -6.38
CA THR A 104 -2.25 -5.95 -6.15
C THR A 104 -2.99 -5.55 -7.41
N LEU A 105 -2.53 -4.53 -8.13
CA LEU A 105 -3.16 -4.11 -9.39
C LEU A 105 -3.23 -5.24 -10.42
N ILE A 106 -2.21 -6.10 -10.47
CA ILE A 106 -2.24 -7.29 -11.34
C ILE A 106 -3.30 -8.29 -10.86
N GLU A 107 -3.31 -8.59 -9.57
CA GLU A 107 -4.22 -9.59 -8.99
C GLU A 107 -5.69 -9.17 -9.05
N VAL A 108 -5.98 -7.86 -9.13
CA VAL A 108 -7.33 -7.33 -9.34
C VAL A 108 -7.64 -6.95 -10.79
N GLY A 109 -6.77 -7.32 -11.73
CA GLY A 109 -7.01 -7.13 -13.16
C GLY A 109 -7.03 -5.67 -13.62
N ARG A 110 -6.29 -4.79 -12.93
CA ARG A 110 -6.08 -3.38 -13.30
C ARG A 110 -4.74 -3.13 -13.99
N MET A 111 -3.76 -4.04 -13.82
CA MET A 111 -2.48 -4.03 -14.53
C MET A 111 -2.19 -5.43 -15.10
N ALA A 112 -1.48 -5.53 -16.21
CA ALA A 112 -1.08 -6.81 -16.77
C ALA A 112 0.20 -7.32 -16.07
N PRO A 113 0.39 -8.65 -15.88
CA PRO A 113 1.60 -9.22 -15.27
C PRO A 113 2.91 -8.74 -15.91
N GLU A 114 2.92 -8.54 -17.22
CA GLU A 114 4.05 -8.06 -18.03
C GLU A 114 4.55 -6.68 -17.56
N GLY A 115 3.67 -5.86 -16.96
CA GLY A 115 4.07 -4.58 -16.38
C GLY A 115 5.12 -4.71 -15.28
N LEU A 116 5.15 -5.84 -14.56
CA LEU A 116 6.12 -6.08 -13.49
C LEU A 116 7.54 -6.34 -14.03
N GLU A 117 7.67 -6.70 -15.31
CA GLU A 117 8.97 -6.79 -15.99
C GLU A 117 9.62 -5.41 -16.16
N MET A 118 8.84 -4.33 -16.04
CA MET A 118 9.33 -2.96 -16.14
C MET A 118 9.79 -2.39 -14.78
N PHE A 119 9.62 -3.15 -13.69
CA PHE A 119 9.91 -2.67 -12.34
C PHE A 119 11.37 -2.20 -12.18
N ASN A 120 11.53 -0.96 -11.72
CA ASN A 120 12.82 -0.35 -11.39
C ASN A 120 13.86 -0.39 -12.52
N LYS A 121 13.41 -0.25 -13.78
CA LYS A 121 14.26 -0.10 -14.97
C LYS A 121 14.29 1.35 -15.43
N ASP A 122 15.42 1.79 -15.96
CA ASP A 122 15.58 3.15 -16.49
C ASP A 122 14.51 3.47 -17.56
N GLY A 123 13.86 4.62 -17.42
CA GLY A 123 12.78 5.08 -18.31
C GLY A 123 11.43 4.39 -18.10
N SER A 124 11.33 3.45 -17.15
CA SER A 124 10.05 2.86 -16.75
C SER A 124 9.22 3.81 -15.89
N SER A 125 7.89 3.68 -15.96
CA SER A 125 6.96 4.28 -14.99
C SER A 125 6.72 3.41 -13.76
N VAL A 126 7.15 2.15 -13.79
CA VAL A 126 6.96 1.16 -12.71
C VAL A 126 8.14 1.25 -11.75
N GLU A 127 8.10 2.22 -10.85
CA GLU A 127 9.25 2.59 -10.01
C GLU A 127 9.35 1.76 -8.71
N MET A 128 10.57 1.65 -8.16
CA MET A 128 10.77 0.96 -6.87
C MET A 128 10.16 1.72 -5.69
N ILE A 129 10.24 3.05 -5.73
CA ILE A 129 9.53 3.96 -4.84
C ILE A 129 8.55 4.68 -5.74
N GLY A 130 7.26 4.41 -5.56
CA GLY A 130 6.24 4.92 -6.47
C GLY A 130 6.14 6.44 -6.44
N ALA A 131 6.01 7.03 -7.62
CA ALA A 131 5.68 8.43 -7.82
C ALA A 131 4.29 8.57 -8.44
N GLU A 132 3.79 9.80 -8.60
CA GLU A 132 2.45 10.07 -9.12
C GLU A 132 2.22 9.59 -10.56
N HIS A 133 3.26 9.30 -11.34
CA HIS A 133 3.15 8.67 -12.66
C HIS A 133 3.10 7.13 -12.59
N SER A 134 3.47 6.54 -11.46
CA SER A 134 3.59 5.10 -11.35
C SER A 134 2.24 4.41 -11.15
N PRO A 135 2.02 3.19 -11.66
CA PRO A 135 0.70 2.55 -11.64
C PRO A 135 0.03 2.53 -10.25
N GLY A 136 -1.20 3.07 -10.16
CA GLY A 136 -2.01 3.12 -8.93
C GLY A 136 -1.57 4.18 -7.91
N MET A 137 -0.43 4.84 -8.12
CA MET A 137 0.01 5.96 -7.30
C MET A 137 -0.64 7.25 -7.82
N GLU A 138 -1.45 7.90 -7.00
CA GLU A 138 -2.22 9.08 -7.43
C GLU A 138 -1.55 10.41 -7.11
N VAL A 139 -0.62 10.38 -6.17
CA VAL A 139 0.09 11.55 -5.64
C VAL A 139 1.55 11.16 -5.45
N HIS A 140 2.43 12.16 -5.50
CA HIS A 140 3.84 11.96 -5.26
C HIS A 140 4.04 11.80 -3.75
N ASN A 141 4.36 10.58 -3.33
CA ASN A 141 4.75 10.25 -1.97
C ASN A 141 6.22 9.79 -1.96
N GLY A 142 6.69 9.24 -0.85
CA GLY A 142 8.08 8.77 -0.70
C GLY A 142 8.82 9.48 0.43
N THR A 143 8.38 10.71 0.75
CA THR A 143 8.55 11.28 2.09
C THR A 143 7.37 10.86 2.95
N LEU A 144 7.66 10.23 4.10
CA LEU A 144 6.64 9.73 5.02
C LEU A 144 5.85 10.91 5.62
N GLY A 145 4.60 10.65 6.04
CA GLY A 145 3.77 11.63 6.75
C GLY A 145 3.02 12.65 5.88
N ILE A 146 3.28 12.74 4.57
CA ILE A 146 2.56 13.67 3.69
C ILE A 146 1.23 13.09 3.19
N GLY A 147 1.14 11.78 2.99
CA GLY A 147 -0.02 11.14 2.37
C GLY A 147 -1.34 11.42 3.09
N LEU A 148 -1.36 11.37 4.42
CA LEU A 148 -2.55 11.68 5.22
C LEU A 148 -2.99 13.15 5.08
N SER A 149 -2.02 14.08 5.03
CA SER A 149 -2.29 15.51 4.88
C SER A 149 -2.85 15.82 3.49
N THR A 150 -2.27 15.26 2.42
CA THR A 150 -2.80 15.38 1.05
C THR A 150 -4.19 14.75 0.95
N GLY A 151 -4.40 13.58 1.58
CA GLY A 151 -5.69 12.91 1.67
C GLY A 151 -6.75 13.79 2.34
N ALA A 152 -6.42 14.41 3.48
CA ALA A 152 -7.30 15.33 4.17
C ALA A 152 -7.68 16.53 3.31
N GLY A 153 -6.73 17.11 2.57
CA GLY A 153 -7.00 18.21 1.64
C GLY A 153 -7.99 17.83 0.53
N LEU A 154 -7.80 16.66 -0.10
CA LEU A 154 -8.73 16.16 -1.12
C LEU A 154 -10.11 15.89 -0.52
N ALA A 155 -10.18 15.17 0.61
CA ALA A 155 -11.40 14.84 1.30
C ALA A 155 -12.20 16.09 1.69
N TYR A 156 -11.53 17.12 2.20
CA TYR A 156 -12.15 18.40 2.53
C TYR A 156 -12.74 19.09 1.30
N GLY A 157 -11.98 19.13 0.20
CA GLY A 157 -12.45 19.68 -1.06
C GLY A 157 -13.70 18.96 -1.58
N ARG A 158 -13.70 17.63 -1.54
CA ARG A 158 -14.84 16.78 -1.93
C ARG A 158 -16.07 17.06 -1.07
N LYS A 159 -15.90 17.09 0.25
CA LYS A 159 -16.98 17.38 1.21
C LYS A 159 -17.62 18.74 0.95
N ARG A 160 -16.81 19.79 0.70
CA ARG A 160 -17.31 21.14 0.37
C ARG A 160 -18.06 21.22 -0.96
N ARG A 161 -17.77 20.32 -1.90
CA ARG A 161 -18.47 20.22 -3.19
C ARG A 161 -19.68 19.28 -3.15
N GLY A 162 -19.92 18.58 -2.03
CA GLY A 162 -20.97 17.58 -1.92
C GLY A 162 -20.68 16.32 -2.74
N GLU A 163 -19.40 16.01 -2.99
CA GLU A 163 -18.99 14.82 -3.74
C GLU A 163 -18.96 13.60 -2.79
N PRO A 164 -19.64 12.48 -3.13
CA PRO A 164 -19.81 11.37 -2.21
C PRO A 164 -18.62 10.42 -2.11
N GLY A 165 -17.67 10.45 -3.06
CA GLY A 165 -16.50 9.58 -3.06
C GLY A 165 -15.58 9.83 -1.87
N ARG A 166 -15.09 8.74 -1.26
CA ARG A 166 -14.22 8.77 -0.09
C ARG A 166 -12.76 8.93 -0.50
N THR A 167 -11.93 9.41 0.42
CA THR A 167 -10.48 9.45 0.24
C THR A 167 -9.85 8.46 1.21
N TRP A 168 -9.19 7.45 0.66
CA TRP A 168 -8.48 6.42 1.41
C TRP A 168 -6.98 6.67 1.40
N VAL A 169 -6.34 6.45 2.53
CA VAL A 169 -4.88 6.50 2.68
C VAL A 169 -4.41 5.15 3.24
N PHE A 170 -3.57 4.44 2.49
CA PHE A 170 -2.82 3.30 3.02
C PHE A 170 -1.55 3.84 3.65
N MET A 171 -1.31 3.52 4.93
CA MET A 171 -0.22 4.07 5.74
C MET A 171 0.67 2.98 6.33
N SER A 172 1.87 3.34 6.76
CA SER A 172 2.67 2.53 7.70
C SER A 172 2.78 3.18 9.08
N ASP A 173 3.01 2.37 10.12
CA ASP A 173 3.26 2.85 11.49
C ASP A 173 4.47 3.78 11.62
N GLY A 174 5.48 3.64 10.77
CA GLY A 174 6.60 4.59 10.68
C GLY A 174 6.18 6.04 10.43
N GLU A 175 5.06 6.28 9.72
CA GLU A 175 4.55 7.63 9.47
C GLU A 175 4.07 8.35 10.73
N VAL A 176 3.81 7.62 11.81
CA VAL A 176 3.37 8.16 13.11
C VAL A 176 4.50 8.93 13.82
N GLN A 177 5.75 8.72 13.40
CA GLN A 177 6.90 9.50 13.87
C GLN A 177 6.98 10.89 13.22
N GLU A 178 6.32 11.09 12.08
CA GLU A 178 6.32 12.36 11.38
C GLU A 178 5.30 13.33 12.00
N GLY A 179 5.76 14.54 12.34
CA GLY A 179 4.92 15.59 12.92
C GLY A 179 3.69 15.92 12.06
N GLN A 180 3.86 15.86 10.74
CA GLN A 180 2.84 16.14 9.74
C GLN A 180 1.60 15.26 9.87
N THR A 181 1.77 13.99 10.28
CA THR A 181 0.66 13.07 10.53
C THR A 181 -0.29 13.62 11.58
N TRP A 182 0.25 14.18 12.66
CA TRP A 182 -0.52 14.74 13.76
C TRP A 182 -1.20 16.05 13.42
N GLU A 183 -0.54 16.90 12.63
CA GLU A 183 -1.13 18.13 12.08
C GLU A 183 -2.33 17.79 11.17
N ALA A 184 -2.21 16.77 10.32
CA ALA A 184 -3.29 16.32 9.45
C ALA A 184 -4.52 15.84 10.24
N VAL A 185 -4.33 15.04 11.30
CA VAL A 185 -5.44 14.57 12.14
C VAL A 185 -6.12 15.72 12.86
N GLN A 186 -5.35 16.64 13.44
CA GLN A 186 -5.90 17.81 14.13
C GLN A 186 -6.73 18.68 13.17
N SER A 187 -6.22 18.92 11.95
CA SER A 187 -6.94 19.65 10.90
C SER A 187 -8.22 18.93 10.49
N ALA A 188 -8.16 17.61 10.27
CA ALA A 188 -9.31 16.80 9.90
C ALA A 188 -10.41 16.78 10.95
N ALA A 189 -10.05 16.66 12.23
CA ALA A 189 -11.00 16.75 13.33
C ALA A 189 -11.63 18.15 13.42
N TYR A 190 -10.83 19.22 13.32
CA TYR A 190 -11.34 20.60 13.37
C TYR A 190 -12.32 20.91 12.23
N HIS A 191 -12.04 20.44 11.02
CA HIS A 191 -12.87 20.68 9.84
C HIS A 191 -13.99 19.65 9.63
N GLY A 192 -14.11 18.67 10.53
CA GLY A 192 -15.11 17.61 10.45
C GLY A 192 -14.97 16.75 9.20
N ILE A 193 -13.74 16.38 8.82
CA ILE A 193 -13.46 15.60 7.60
C ILE A 193 -13.70 14.11 7.86
N ASP A 194 -14.94 13.66 7.73
CA ASP A 194 -15.40 12.28 7.96
C ASP A 194 -15.42 11.41 6.70
N ASN A 195 -15.13 11.98 5.54
CA ASN A 195 -14.92 11.24 4.29
C ASN A 195 -13.45 10.88 4.05
N LEU A 196 -12.59 11.02 5.07
CA LEU A 196 -11.19 10.59 5.09
C LEU A 196 -11.06 9.29 5.88
N TYR A 197 -10.54 8.27 5.20
CA TYR A 197 -10.31 6.95 5.75
C TYR A 197 -8.83 6.62 5.64
N ALA A 198 -8.28 5.96 6.66
CA ALA A 198 -6.95 5.39 6.58
C ALA A 198 -6.94 3.97 7.13
N ILE A 199 -6.12 3.13 6.52
CA ILE A 199 -5.73 1.83 7.07
C ILE A 199 -4.21 1.81 7.17
N MET A 200 -3.71 1.48 8.35
CA MET A 200 -2.29 1.54 8.69
C MET A 200 -1.75 0.14 8.93
N ASP A 201 -0.71 -0.23 8.18
CA ASP A 201 0.10 -1.41 8.42
C ASP A 201 0.99 -1.15 9.66
N VAL A 202 0.64 -1.79 10.78
CA VAL A 202 1.37 -1.71 12.05
C VAL A 202 2.13 -3.01 12.27
N ASN A 203 3.31 -3.09 11.67
CA ASN A 203 4.19 -4.26 11.65
C ASN A 203 5.37 -4.15 12.63
N ASP A 204 5.44 -3.06 13.41
CA ASP A 204 6.45 -2.79 14.43
C ASP A 204 7.89 -2.77 13.89
N GLN A 205 8.08 -2.44 12.61
CA GLN A 205 9.37 -2.40 11.94
C GLN A 205 9.55 -1.15 11.06
N GLN A 206 10.78 -0.65 11.01
CA GLN A 206 11.21 0.41 10.10
C GLN A 206 12.56 0.09 9.45
N CYS A 207 13.09 1.00 8.63
CA CYS A 207 14.30 0.77 7.83
C CYS A 207 15.51 0.34 8.70
N ASP A 208 15.73 1.02 9.82
CA ASP A 208 16.87 0.78 10.71
C ASP A 208 16.67 -0.36 11.72
N GLY A 209 15.49 -0.98 11.75
CA GLY A 209 15.20 -2.12 12.63
C GLY A 209 13.82 -2.06 13.27
N ALA A 210 13.70 -2.70 14.44
CA ALA A 210 12.44 -2.79 15.17
C ALA A 210 12.05 -1.40 15.67
N MET A 211 10.76 -1.07 15.60
CA MET A 211 10.21 0.22 16.03
C MET A 211 10.67 0.59 17.44
N SER A 212 10.60 -0.38 18.37
CA SER A 212 11.02 -0.25 19.78
C SER A 212 12.50 0.04 20.00
N SER A 213 13.36 -0.28 19.03
CA SER A 213 14.81 -0.08 19.12
C SER A 213 15.30 1.20 18.46
N VAL A 214 14.47 1.82 17.62
CA VAL A 214 14.83 3.01 16.84
C VAL A 214 14.10 4.24 17.38
N MET A 215 12.77 4.24 17.36
CA MET A 215 11.94 5.32 17.91
C MET A 215 10.52 4.80 18.19
N GLU A 216 10.30 4.37 19.42
CA GLU A 216 9.06 3.74 19.84
C GLU A 216 7.86 4.69 19.71
N VAL A 217 6.79 4.21 19.06
CA VAL A 217 5.56 4.98 18.82
C VAL A 217 4.49 4.79 19.90
N GLY A 218 4.66 3.82 20.82
CA GLY A 218 3.77 3.59 21.95
C GLY A 218 2.32 3.28 21.54
N ASP A 219 1.36 3.73 22.34
CA ASP A 219 -0.07 3.52 22.06
C ASP A 219 -0.58 4.45 20.95
N ILE A 220 -0.46 3.96 19.70
CA ILE A 220 -0.89 4.66 18.48
C ILE A 220 -2.39 4.98 18.53
N LYS A 221 -3.22 4.03 18.99
CA LYS A 221 -4.68 4.18 19.05
C LYS A 221 -5.09 5.35 19.94
N THR A 222 -4.59 5.37 21.17
CA THR A 222 -4.88 6.44 22.12
C THR A 222 -4.41 7.80 21.60
N LYS A 223 -3.24 7.86 20.93
CA LYS A 223 -2.76 9.10 20.32
C LYS A 223 -3.72 9.63 19.25
N PHE A 224 -4.13 8.81 18.27
CA PHE A 224 -5.09 9.24 17.24
C PHE A 224 -6.44 9.68 17.85
N GLN A 225 -6.94 8.94 18.84
CA GLN A 225 -8.18 9.30 19.54
C GLN A 225 -8.07 10.65 20.25
N ASN A 226 -6.95 10.91 20.94
CA ASN A 226 -6.69 12.18 21.61
C ASN A 226 -6.52 13.36 20.63
N PHE A 227 -6.04 13.10 19.41
CA PHE A 227 -5.97 14.11 18.35
C PHE A 227 -7.31 14.33 17.61
N GLY A 228 -8.33 13.53 17.91
CA GLY A 228 -9.70 13.74 17.42
C GLY A 228 -10.14 12.80 16.29
N ALA A 229 -9.35 11.80 15.90
CA ALA A 229 -9.80 10.77 14.96
C ALA A 229 -10.64 9.69 15.65
N THR A 230 -11.58 9.07 14.93
CA THR A 230 -12.08 7.75 15.33
C THR A 230 -11.00 6.74 14.96
N CYS A 231 -10.54 5.96 15.94
CA CYS A 231 -9.47 5.00 15.72
C CYS A 231 -9.85 3.63 16.28
N VAL A 232 -9.77 2.61 15.43
CA VAL A 232 -10.00 1.20 15.76
C VAL A 232 -8.73 0.40 15.51
N GLU A 233 -8.57 -0.70 16.23
CA GLU A 233 -7.43 -1.60 16.10
C GLU A 233 -7.95 -3.00 15.84
N ILE A 234 -7.35 -3.69 14.88
CA ILE A 234 -7.76 -5.02 14.40
C ILE A 234 -6.55 -5.93 14.22
N ASP A 235 -6.81 -7.23 14.13
CA ASP A 235 -5.89 -8.17 13.50
C ASP A 235 -5.82 -7.87 12.00
N GLY A 236 -4.64 -7.45 11.53
CA GLY A 236 -4.41 -7.05 10.14
C GLY A 236 -4.38 -8.22 9.14
N HIS A 237 -4.42 -9.46 9.62
CA HIS A 237 -4.53 -10.66 8.79
C HIS A 237 -5.94 -11.27 8.79
N ASP A 238 -6.89 -10.69 9.54
CA ASP A 238 -8.30 -11.03 9.47
C ASP A 238 -9.07 -10.04 8.58
N ILE A 239 -9.35 -10.45 7.35
CA ILE A 239 -10.14 -9.65 6.39
C ILE A 239 -11.56 -9.36 6.93
N SER A 240 -12.15 -10.25 7.73
CA SER A 240 -13.46 -9.99 8.33
C SER A 240 -13.39 -8.86 9.35
N ALA A 241 -12.30 -8.74 10.10
CA ALA A 241 -12.08 -7.62 11.01
C ALA A 241 -11.99 -6.28 10.25
N MET A 242 -11.44 -6.24 9.02
CA MET A 242 -11.45 -5.05 8.16
C MET A 242 -12.87 -4.65 7.74
N ARG A 243 -13.67 -5.63 7.31
CA ARG A 243 -15.09 -5.44 6.93
C ARG A 243 -15.92 -4.90 8.09
N ASP A 244 -15.57 -5.23 9.33
CA ASP A 244 -16.27 -4.73 10.51
C ASP A 244 -15.74 -3.38 10.97
N ALA A 245 -14.42 -3.15 10.93
CA ALA A 245 -13.78 -1.89 11.31
C ALA A 245 -14.28 -0.70 10.48
N VAL A 246 -14.50 -0.87 9.18
CA VAL A 246 -14.96 0.23 8.31
C VAL A 246 -16.37 0.72 8.65
N LYS A 247 -17.16 -0.08 9.39
CA LYS A 247 -18.53 0.27 9.82
C LYS A 247 -18.56 1.09 11.10
N GLU A 248 -17.41 1.33 11.74
CA GLU A 248 -17.34 2.11 12.97
C GLU A 248 -17.94 3.51 12.76
N SER A 249 -18.73 4.01 13.71
CA SER A 249 -19.34 5.34 13.59
C SER A 249 -18.29 6.45 13.80
N HIS A 250 -18.21 7.38 12.86
CA HIS A 250 -17.18 8.43 12.85
C HIS A 250 -17.68 9.75 12.26
N GLU A 251 -18.97 10.08 12.43
CA GLU A 251 -19.52 11.35 11.96
C GLU A 251 -18.69 12.56 12.46
N GLY A 252 -18.29 13.42 11.53
CA GLY A 252 -17.42 14.57 11.81
C GLY A 252 -15.97 14.24 12.19
N ARG A 253 -15.48 13.00 12.04
CA ARG A 253 -14.10 12.61 12.38
C ARG A 253 -13.50 11.71 11.29
N PRO A 254 -12.20 11.81 10.99
CA PRO A 254 -11.56 10.82 10.12
C PRO A 254 -11.56 9.44 10.80
N LEU A 255 -11.68 8.37 9.99
CA LEU A 255 -11.57 7.00 10.47
C LEU A 255 -10.17 6.45 10.20
N ILE A 256 -9.48 6.03 11.26
CA ILE A 256 -8.15 5.41 11.20
C ILE A 256 -8.26 3.96 11.70
N ILE A 257 -7.94 3.00 10.83
CA ILE A 257 -7.92 1.57 11.13
C ILE A 257 -6.46 1.15 11.32
N LEU A 258 -6.09 0.75 12.53
CA LEU A 258 -4.77 0.20 12.83
C LEU A 258 -4.81 -1.31 12.63
N ALA A 259 -4.17 -1.80 11.57
CA ALA A 259 -4.04 -3.22 11.28
C ALA A 259 -2.74 -3.73 11.89
N ARG A 260 -2.83 -4.50 12.99
CA ARG A 260 -1.67 -5.16 13.61
C ARG A 260 -1.24 -6.34 12.75
N THR A 261 -0.03 -6.30 12.24
CA THR A 261 0.45 -7.25 11.22
C THR A 261 1.78 -7.86 11.62
N ASN A 262 2.11 -8.98 10.97
CA ASN A 262 3.38 -9.66 11.12
C ASN A 262 4.22 -9.50 9.82
N PRO A 263 5.43 -8.93 9.89
CA PRO A 263 6.31 -8.70 8.73
C PRO A 263 6.85 -9.98 8.07
N PHE A 264 6.53 -11.17 8.59
CA PHE A 264 6.89 -12.48 8.06
C PHE A 264 5.69 -13.44 7.98
N ASN A 265 4.45 -12.92 8.03
CA ASN A 265 3.24 -13.72 7.80
C ASN A 265 3.28 -14.46 6.45
N SER A 266 3.04 -15.77 6.47
CA SER A 266 3.10 -16.66 5.30
C SER A 266 4.48 -16.79 4.64
N MET A 267 5.56 -16.28 5.24
CA MET A 267 6.95 -16.47 4.81
C MET A 267 7.87 -16.57 6.02
N SER A 268 7.71 -17.65 6.79
CA SER A 268 8.24 -17.82 8.15
C SER A 268 9.76 -17.66 8.25
N ILE A 269 10.51 -18.11 7.23
CA ILE A 269 11.98 -18.00 7.17
C ILE A 269 12.50 -16.56 7.25
N LEU A 270 11.67 -15.56 6.94
CA LEU A 270 12.02 -14.15 7.08
C LEU A 270 12.26 -13.75 8.54
N GLU A 271 11.70 -14.46 9.51
CA GLU A 271 11.94 -14.19 10.94
C GLU A 271 13.44 -14.22 11.29
N GLU A 272 14.25 -15.05 10.62
CA GLU A 272 15.71 -15.11 10.81
C GLU A 272 16.45 -13.80 10.47
N ARG A 273 15.80 -12.91 9.72
CA ARG A 273 16.33 -11.61 9.30
C ARG A 273 15.72 -10.47 10.11
N PHE A 274 14.67 -10.71 10.88
CA PHE A 274 14.05 -9.69 11.71
C PHE A 274 15.07 -9.10 12.71
N PRO A 275 15.11 -7.77 12.90
CA PRO A 275 14.20 -6.75 12.37
C PRO A 275 14.68 -6.06 11.08
N ARG A 276 15.63 -6.64 10.35
CA ARG A 276 16.18 -6.06 9.11
C ARG A 276 15.55 -6.72 7.89
N LEU A 277 14.27 -6.43 7.69
CA LEU A 277 13.45 -6.98 6.61
C LEU A 277 12.92 -5.92 5.64
N HIS A 278 13.26 -4.65 5.83
CA HIS A 278 12.68 -3.53 5.05
C HIS A 278 12.87 -3.70 3.54
N TYR A 279 14.06 -4.11 3.09
CA TYR A 279 14.32 -4.58 1.73
C TYR A 279 15.21 -5.81 1.81
N VAL A 280 14.70 -6.97 1.40
CA VAL A 280 15.43 -8.23 1.51
C VAL A 280 16.34 -8.38 0.30
N ARG A 281 17.65 -8.22 0.50
CA ARG A 281 18.68 -8.57 -0.47
C ARG A 281 19.43 -9.81 0.02
N PHE A 282 19.52 -10.85 -0.81
CA PHE A 282 20.20 -12.08 -0.42
C PHE A 282 21.70 -11.85 -0.30
N LYS A 283 22.31 -12.32 0.78
CA LYS A 283 23.74 -12.16 1.07
C LYS A 283 24.60 -13.15 0.30
N SER A 284 24.03 -14.28 -0.09
CA SER A 284 24.68 -15.33 -0.87
C SER A 284 23.66 -16.10 -1.71
N GLU A 285 24.17 -16.82 -2.72
CA GLU A 285 23.35 -17.74 -3.52
C GLU A 285 22.77 -18.88 -2.66
N GLU A 286 23.53 -19.36 -1.67
CA GLU A 286 23.05 -20.36 -0.71
C GLU A 286 21.85 -19.84 0.11
N GLU A 287 21.88 -18.58 0.54
CA GLU A 287 20.74 -17.97 1.21
C GLU A 287 19.53 -17.86 0.28
N ARG A 288 19.73 -17.37 -0.95
CA ARG A 288 18.67 -17.23 -1.94
C ARG A 288 18.01 -18.57 -2.24
N ALA A 289 18.80 -19.61 -2.48
CA ALA A 289 18.31 -20.96 -2.75
C ALA A 289 17.50 -21.54 -1.57
N ARG A 290 18.01 -21.38 -0.35
CA ARG A 290 17.32 -21.84 0.87
C ARG A 290 16.00 -21.09 1.09
N MET A 291 16.00 -19.77 0.93
CA MET A 291 14.78 -18.95 1.04
C MET A 291 13.79 -19.25 -0.08
N ASN A 292 14.24 -19.51 -1.30
CA ASN A 292 13.39 -19.91 -2.41
C ASN A 292 12.57 -21.17 -2.07
N VAL A 293 13.25 -22.22 -1.59
CA VAL A 293 12.59 -23.48 -1.21
C VAL A 293 11.62 -23.28 -0.05
N SER A 294 12.03 -22.57 1.01
CA SER A 294 11.19 -22.39 2.20
C SER A 294 9.96 -21.54 1.93
N ILE A 295 10.12 -20.40 1.24
CA ILE A 295 9.00 -19.51 0.93
C ILE A 295 8.05 -20.16 -0.08
N ALA A 296 8.57 -20.89 -1.08
CA ALA A 296 7.74 -21.63 -2.02
C ALA A 296 6.83 -22.64 -1.30
N ALA A 297 7.36 -23.37 -0.31
CA ALA A 297 6.59 -24.28 0.52
C ALA A 297 5.50 -23.54 1.33
N ASP A 298 5.84 -22.43 2.00
CA ASP A 298 4.88 -21.64 2.77
C ASP A 298 3.74 -21.08 1.89
N LEU A 299 4.05 -20.68 0.64
CA LEU A 299 3.09 -20.12 -0.31
C LEU A 299 2.36 -21.17 -1.16
N GLY A 300 2.69 -22.46 -1.02
CA GLY A 300 2.11 -23.55 -1.80
C GLY A 300 2.37 -23.41 -3.30
N VAL A 301 3.60 -23.08 -3.69
CA VAL A 301 4.07 -23.00 -5.08
C VAL A 301 5.39 -23.76 -5.25
N GLU A 302 5.80 -23.99 -6.50
CA GLU A 302 7.14 -24.54 -6.77
C GLU A 302 8.23 -23.47 -6.55
N PRO A 303 9.46 -23.88 -6.17
CA PRO A 303 10.60 -22.97 -6.14
C PRO A 303 10.79 -22.27 -7.48
N VAL A 304 11.10 -20.97 -7.42
CA VAL A 304 11.27 -20.12 -8.61
C VAL A 304 12.55 -20.53 -9.32
N ASP A 305 12.47 -20.82 -10.62
CA ASP A 305 13.65 -20.88 -11.47
C ASP A 305 14.14 -19.45 -11.74
N TYR A 306 15.33 -19.15 -11.23
CA TYR A 306 15.99 -17.86 -11.38
C TYR A 306 17.38 -17.98 -12.04
N SER A 307 17.65 -19.12 -12.70
CA SER A 307 18.88 -19.34 -13.44
C SER A 307 18.85 -18.58 -14.78
N HIS A 308 19.46 -17.39 -14.79
CA HIS A 308 19.59 -16.53 -15.97
C HIS A 308 21.04 -16.03 -16.11
#